data_AF-A0A3D3PIP9-F1
#
_entry.id   AF-A0A3D3PIP9-F1
#
_cell.length_a   1.000
_cell.length_b   1.000
_cell.length_c   1.000
_cell.angle_alpha   90.00
_cell.angle_beta   90.00
_cell.angle_gamma   90.00
#
_symmetry.space_group_name_H-M   'P 1'
#
loop_
_entity.id
_entity.type
_entity.pdbx_description
1 polymer ?
#
loop_
_entity_poly.entity_id
_entity_poly.type
_entity_poly.pdbx_seq_one_letter_code
_entity_poly.pdbx_strand_id
1 'polypeptide(L)'
;MKKLVKKILLRLFDPIAFRLGYKKAETFKVQPSPIVIDNFSKNSLLENFYSFLKAMDFQPKHIVDVGANHGSWTREALKYFPEAYYILLEPQAHMESSIRDIM
;
A
#
# COMPACT_ATOMS: atom_id res chain seq x y z
N MET A 1 -37.26 13.60 -14.83
CA MET A 1 -37.16 12.19 -15.30
C MET A 1 -35.79 11.56 -15.05
N LYS A 2 -34.68 12.06 -15.63
CA LYS A 2 -33.34 11.45 -15.50
C LYS A 2 -32.86 11.20 -14.05
N LYS A 3 -33.12 12.14 -13.13
CA LYS A 3 -32.76 11.98 -11.70
C LYS A 3 -33.53 10.88 -10.99
N LEU A 4 -34.81 10.68 -11.35
CA LEU A 4 -35.67 9.66 -10.76
C LEU A 4 -35.25 8.26 -11.22
N VAL A 5 -35.01 8.11 -12.53
CA VAL A 5 -34.49 6.86 -13.13
C VAL A 5 -33.14 6.49 -12.52
N LYS A 6 -32.21 7.45 -12.38
CA LYS A 6 -30.92 7.23 -11.71
C LYS A 6 -31.10 6.73 -10.27
N LYS A 7 -32.04 7.29 -9.50
CA LYS A 7 -32.29 6.90 -8.12
C LYS A 7 -32.83 5.47 -8.01
N ILE A 8 -33.67 5.06 -8.95
CA ILE A 8 -34.21 3.70 -9.01
C ILE A 8 -33.10 2.70 -9.37
N LEU A 9 -32.29 3.00 -10.39
CA LEU A 9 -31.16 2.16 -10.80
C LEU A 9 -30.16 1.95 -9.65
N LEU A 10 -29.79 3.02 -8.95
CA LEU A 10 -28.87 2.91 -7.80
C LEU A 10 -29.45 2.03 -6.70
N ARG A 11 -30.74 2.16 -6.36
CA ARG A 11 -31.39 1.32 -5.34
C ARG A 11 -31.39 -0.17 -5.69
N LEU A 12 -31.51 -0.50 -6.97
CA LEU A 12 -31.48 -1.89 -7.44
C LEU A 12 -30.05 -2.45 -7.51
N PHE A 13 -29.07 -1.61 -7.86
CA PHE A 13 -27.68 -2.02 -8.02
C PHE A 13 -26.89 -2.05 -6.71
N ASP A 14 -27.21 -1.18 -5.75
CA ASP A 14 -26.50 -1.05 -4.47
C ASP A 14 -26.36 -2.37 -3.69
N PRO A 15 -27.40 -3.24 -3.55
CA PRO A 15 -27.27 -4.50 -2.83
C PRO A 15 -26.34 -5.50 -3.52
N ILE A 16 -26.32 -5.49 -4.85
CA ILE A 16 -25.47 -6.36 -5.66
C ILE A 16 -24.02 -5.87 -5.55
N ALA A 17 -23.79 -4.58 -5.73
CA ALA A 17 -22.48 -3.96 -5.58
C ALA A 17 -21.90 -4.24 -4.19
N PHE A 18 -22.70 -4.12 -3.13
CA PHE A 18 -22.27 -4.43 -1.76
C PHE A 18 -21.88 -5.90 -1.58
N ARG A 19 -22.66 -6.85 -2.12
CA ARG A 19 -22.34 -8.28 -2.09
C ARG A 19 -21.07 -8.62 -2.88
N LEU A 20 -20.77 -7.85 -3.92
CA LEU A 20 -19.53 -7.95 -4.71
C LEU A 20 -18.34 -7.21 -4.07
N GLY A 21 -18.51 -6.62 -2.88
CA GLY A 21 -17.44 -5.95 -2.14
C GLY A 21 -17.23 -4.47 -2.47
N TYR A 22 -18.07 -3.87 -3.32
CA TYR A 22 -18.03 -2.43 -3.55
C TYR A 22 -18.59 -1.68 -2.34
N LYS A 23 -17.82 -0.71 -1.82
CA LYS A 23 -18.24 0.20 -0.75
C LYS A 23 -18.49 1.60 -1.33
N LYS A 24 -19.56 2.27 -0.88
CA LYS A 24 -19.82 3.66 -1.31
C LYS A 24 -18.72 4.58 -0.78
N ALA A 25 -18.23 5.49 -1.63
CA ALA A 25 -17.20 6.46 -1.25
C ALA A 25 -17.60 7.37 -0.07
N GLU A 26 -18.90 7.55 0.20
CA GLU A 26 -19.38 8.37 1.34
C GLU A 26 -19.05 7.78 2.72
N THR A 27 -18.70 6.48 2.80
CA THR A 27 -18.16 5.88 4.03
C THR A 27 -16.73 6.33 4.35
N PHE A 28 -16.08 7.10 3.47
CA PHE A 28 -14.76 7.71 3.70
C PHE A 28 -14.81 9.18 4.10
N LYS A 29 -15.99 9.76 4.37
CA LYS A 29 -16.04 11.00 5.15
C LYS A 29 -15.71 10.66 6.60
N VAL A 30 -14.41 10.53 6.86
CA VAL A 30 -13.83 10.40 8.20
C VAL A 30 -14.32 11.59 9.01
N GLN A 31 -15.24 11.33 9.94
CA GLN A 31 -15.46 12.21 11.06
C GLN A 31 -14.12 12.32 11.79
N PRO A 32 -13.63 13.52 12.16
CA PRO A 32 -12.40 13.65 12.93
C PRO A 32 -12.66 13.06 14.32
N SER A 33 -12.38 11.77 14.43
CA SER A 33 -12.38 10.97 15.64
C SER A 33 -10.92 10.88 16.13
N PRO A 34 -10.69 10.77 17.44
CA PRO A 34 -9.36 10.86 18.02
C PRO A 34 -8.46 9.79 17.38
N ILE A 35 -7.29 10.22 16.89
CA ILE A 35 -6.21 9.45 16.27
C ILE A 35 -6.46 7.93 16.35
N VAL A 36 -7.22 7.40 15.40
CA VAL A 36 -7.26 5.96 15.18
C VAL A 36 -5.94 5.68 14.48
N ILE A 37 -4.92 5.26 15.25
CA ILE A 37 -3.71 4.69 14.66
C ILE A 37 -4.20 3.45 13.92
N ASP A 38 -4.38 3.59 12.61
CA ASP A 38 -4.70 2.46 11.76
C ASP A 38 -3.45 1.58 11.70
N ASN A 39 -3.38 0.63 12.62
CA ASN A 39 -2.31 -0.36 12.70
C ASN A 39 -2.24 -1.23 11.43
N PHE A 40 -3.26 -1.16 10.56
CA PHE A 40 -3.31 -1.87 9.29
C PHE A 40 -3.05 -0.96 8.09
N SER A 41 -2.66 0.31 8.31
CA SER A 41 -2.14 1.14 7.24
C SER A 41 -0.86 0.52 6.67
N LYS A 42 -0.61 0.70 5.37
CA LYS A 42 0.58 0.15 4.69
C LYS A 42 1.87 0.46 5.46
N ASN A 43 2.04 1.71 5.91
CA ASN A 43 3.26 2.14 6.58
C ASN A 43 3.37 1.50 7.96
N SER A 44 2.27 1.44 8.72
CA SER A 44 2.23 0.76 10.03
C SER A 44 2.61 -0.73 9.90
N LEU A 45 2.12 -1.40 8.84
CA LEU A 45 2.41 -2.81 8.60
C LEU A 45 3.89 -3.05 8.24
N LEU A 46 4.47 -2.21 7.37
CA LEU A 46 5.89 -2.31 7.01
C LEU A 46 6.79 -1.99 8.21
N GLU A 47 6.46 -0.96 8.99
CA GLU A 47 7.18 -0.60 10.21
C GLU A 47 7.17 -1.76 11.21
N ASN A 48 6.01 -2.37 11.45
CA ASN A 48 5.90 -3.53 12.31
C ASN A 48 6.76 -4.70 11.80
N PHE A 49 6.65 -5.03 10.51
CA PHE A 49 7.42 -6.11 9.89
C PHE A 49 8.92 -5.94 10.09
N TYR A 50 9.48 -4.78 9.72
CA TYR A 50 10.92 -4.56 9.84
C TYR A 50 11.38 -4.46 11.29
N SER A 51 10.57 -3.86 12.18
CA SER A 51 10.88 -3.80 13.61
C SER A 51 10.96 -5.20 14.22
N PHE A 52 10.06 -6.13 13.83
CA PHE A 52 10.15 -7.52 14.26
C PHE A 52 11.42 -8.21 13.78
N LEU A 53 11.81 -8.02 12.52
CA LEU A 53 13.06 -8.58 12.00
C LEU A 53 14.28 -8.07 12.78
N LYS A 54 14.34 -6.77 13.08
CA LYS A 54 15.42 -6.19 13.91
C LYS A 54 15.41 -6.76 15.33
N ALA A 55 14.24 -6.94 15.93
CA ALA A 55 14.11 -7.54 17.26
C ALA A 55 14.58 -9.00 17.31
N MET A 56 14.52 -9.72 16.18
CA MET A 56 15.05 -11.08 16.03
C MET A 56 16.55 -11.11 15.67
N ASP A 57 17.25 -9.97 15.70
CA ASP A 57 18.63 -9.81 15.23
C ASP A 57 18.84 -10.35 13.79
N PHE A 58 17.83 -10.17 12.94
CA PHE A 58 17.97 -10.48 11.53
C PHE A 58 18.88 -9.43 10.87
N GLN A 59 20.02 -9.88 10.35
CA GLN A 59 21.03 -9.03 9.70
C GLN A 59 21.22 -9.46 8.23
N PRO A 60 20.28 -9.12 7.34
CA PRO A 60 20.39 -9.50 5.94
C PRO A 60 21.60 -8.79 5.32
N LYS A 61 22.47 -9.56 4.67
CA LYS A 61 23.59 -8.99 3.90
C LYS A 61 23.17 -8.59 2.49
N HIS A 62 22.08 -9.16 1.99
CA HIS A 62 21.58 -8.94 0.64
C HIS A 62 20.05 -9.04 0.64
N ILE A 63 19.39 -8.09 -0.01
CA ILE A 63 17.95 -8.03 -0.22
C ILE A 63 17.68 -7.92 -1.73
N VAL A 64 16.75 -8.74 -2.23
CA VAL A 64 16.30 -8.70 -3.63
C VAL A 64 14.84 -8.24 -3.65
N ASP A 65 14.57 -7.08 -4.24
CA ASP A 65 13.22 -6.52 -4.41
C ASP A 65 12.71 -6.84 -5.82
N VAL A 66 11.79 -7.82 -5.91
CA VAL A 66 11.22 -8.28 -7.17
C VAL A 66 9.91 -7.55 -7.44
N GLY A 67 9.85 -6.81 -8.55
CA GLY A 67 8.75 -5.90 -8.86
C GLY A 67 8.90 -4.57 -8.14
N ALA A 68 10.12 -4.00 -8.18
CA ALA A 68 10.48 -2.82 -7.40
C ALA A 68 9.58 -1.60 -7.69
N ASN A 69 8.96 -1.49 -8.87
CA ASN A 69 8.01 -0.44 -9.23
C ASN A 69 8.56 0.97 -8.95
N HIS A 70 7.98 1.76 -8.04
CA HIS A 70 8.50 3.06 -7.59
C HIS A 70 9.47 2.97 -6.39
N GLY A 71 9.97 1.78 -6.09
CA GLY A 71 10.94 1.50 -5.03
C GLY A 71 10.42 1.74 -3.61
N SER A 72 9.10 1.86 -3.41
CA SER A 72 8.56 2.24 -2.10
C SER A 72 8.93 1.26 -0.99
N TRP A 73 8.99 -0.04 -1.29
CA TRP A 73 9.36 -1.06 -0.30
C TRP A 73 10.86 -1.05 -0.02
N THR A 74 11.69 -0.95 -1.07
CA THR A 74 13.14 -0.78 -0.91
C THR A 74 13.47 0.45 -0.05
N ARG A 75 12.82 1.60 -0.27
CA ARG A 75 13.06 2.81 0.55
C ARG A 75 12.72 2.61 2.01
N GLU A 76 11.64 1.88 2.30
CA GLU A 76 11.33 1.52 3.69
C GLU A 76 12.38 0.55 4.26
N ALA A 77 12.76 -0.49 3.50
CA ALA A 77 13.78 -1.46 3.92
C ALA A 77 15.12 -0.80 4.25
N LEU A 78 15.55 0.17 3.44
CA LEU A 78 16.81 0.91 3.61
C LEU A 78 16.90 1.64 4.95
N LYS A 79 15.77 2.04 5.55
CA LYS A 79 15.75 2.66 6.88
C LYS A 79 16.17 1.69 7.99
N TYR A 80 15.97 0.38 7.78
CA TYR A 80 16.23 -0.65 8.79
C TYR A 80 17.52 -1.45 8.51
N PHE A 81 17.86 -1.62 7.22
CA PHE A 81 19.01 -2.41 6.76
C PHE A 81 19.88 -1.62 5.75
N PRO A 82 20.41 -0.44 6.11
CA PRO A 82 21.17 0.40 5.19
C PRO A 82 22.46 -0.26 4.67
N GLU A 83 23.02 -1.21 5.43
CA GLU A 83 24.26 -1.90 5.10
C GLU A 83 24.07 -3.14 4.22
N ALA A 84 22.82 -3.51 3.90
CA ALA A 84 22.55 -4.62 3.01
C ALA A 84 22.83 -4.23 1.55
N TYR A 85 23.27 -5.18 0.73
CA TYR A 85 23.29 -5.01 -0.72
C TYR A 85 21.88 -5.17 -1.28
N TYR A 86 21.48 -4.31 -2.22
CA TYR A 86 20.15 -4.35 -2.83
C TYR A 86 20.23 -4.66 -4.32
N ILE A 87 19.40 -5.60 -4.78
CA ILE A 87 19.10 -5.81 -6.20
C ILE A 87 17.62 -5.53 -6.42
N LEU A 88 17.32 -4.59 -7.31
CA LEU A 88 15.95 -4.23 -7.68
C LEU A 88 15.67 -4.79 -9.07
N LEU A 89 14.64 -5.62 -9.18
CA LEU A 89 14.19 -6.19 -10.45
C LEU A 89 12.86 -5.54 -10.84
N GLU A 90 12.85 -4.83 -11.96
CA GLU A 90 11.63 -4.20 -12.50
C GLU A 90 11.56 -4.42 -14.02
N PRO A 91 10.63 -5.26 -14.53
CA PRO A 91 10.53 -5.54 -15.96
C PRO A 91 10.02 -4.35 -16.79
N GLN A 92 9.35 -3.38 -16.17
CA GLN A 92 8.80 -2.22 -16.86
C GLN A 92 9.88 -1.15 -17.05
N ALA A 93 10.52 -1.11 -18.22
CA ALA A 93 11.62 -0.18 -18.52
C ALA A 93 11.30 1.31 -18.20
N HIS A 94 10.05 1.75 -18.40
CA HIS A 94 9.64 3.12 -18.08
C HIS A 94 9.63 3.46 -16.57
N MET A 95 9.75 2.45 -15.70
CA MET A 95 9.87 2.60 -14.25
C MET A 95 11.32 2.79 -13.79
N GLU A 96 12.32 2.65 -14.65
CA GLU A 96 13.74 2.84 -14.30
C GLU A 96 13.96 4.17 -13.56
N SER A 97 13.38 5.25 -14.08
CA SER A 97 13.50 6.59 -13.49
C SER A 97 12.92 6.70 -12.07
N SER A 98 12.02 5.80 -11.68
CA SER A 98 11.38 5.80 -10.36
C SER A 98 12.22 5.17 -9.26
N ILE A 99 13.25 4.40 -9.64
CA ILE A 99 14.13 3.66 -8.71
C ILE A 99 15.60 4.05 -8.86
N ARG A 100 15.94 4.85 -9.88
CA ARG A 100 17.32 5.23 -10.22
C ARG A 100 18.04 6.01 -9.13
N ASP A 101 17.31 6.70 -8.26
CA ASP A 101 17.88 7.43 -7.12
C ASP A 101 18.17 6.52 -5.91
N ILE A 102 17.72 5.27 -5.95
CA ILE A 102 17.97 4.25 -4.92
C ILE A 102 19.20 3.40 -5.26
N MET A 103 19.53 3.31 -6.55
CA MET A 103 20.72 2.62 -7.08
C MET A 103 21.97 3.50 -6.99
#